data_AF-A0A832U1K6-F1
#
_entry.id   AF-A0A832U1K6-F1
#
_cell.length_a   1.000
_cell.length_b   1.000
_cell.length_c   1.000
_cell.angle_alpha   90.00
_cell.angle_beta   90.00
_cell.angle_gamma   90.00
#
_symmetry.space_group_name_H-M   'P 1'
#
loop_
_entity.id
_entity.type
_entity.pdbx_description
1 polymer ?
#
loop_
_entity_poly.entity_id
_entity_poly.type
_entity_poly.pdbx_seq_one_letter_code
_entity_poly.pdbx_strand_id
1 'polypeptide(L)'
;MSRRAFLLLAVLLIVIAPLTVKTKPASGSIVKPSVPEFTAKFVDRSYDVPETSSIDPYTGKSINNPGYHVRNYTIEVTIENQPFVPTDAGGWNTTLYYNVRFKGHYSPEWMTAYSPYNEYPKQSDSTHTVLTYTHSSDYEYVIGGVMTQIHLGAQVDFQVQALVGAVHRSYNPNATDQLSMYPWVFEGETSSWSSTQTVLIPAENVAPSPNGGPTSDEETRIEPFSFILGVAVTIVAVSVGVGLFFYRKKTKRDLKRSRKIASPVALSPAIDLPAEVGL
;
A
#
# COMPACT_ATOMS: atom_id res chain seq x y z
N MET A 1 45.43 17.03 -33.79
CA MET A 1 45.16 15.75 -33.07
C MET A 1 45.67 14.60 -33.91
N SER A 2 46.45 13.68 -33.32
CA SER A 2 46.91 12.49 -34.04
C SER A 2 45.72 11.56 -34.32
N ARG A 3 45.76 10.79 -35.42
CA ARG A 3 44.71 9.80 -35.77
C ARG A 3 44.41 8.83 -34.62
N ARG A 4 45.38 8.58 -33.74
CA ARG A 4 45.24 7.73 -32.54
C ARG A 4 44.46 8.41 -31.40
N ALA A 5 44.63 9.73 -31.21
CA ALA A 5 43.86 10.50 -30.22
C ALA A 5 42.38 10.63 -30.63
N PHE A 6 42.09 10.72 -31.93
CA PHE A 6 40.72 10.77 -32.44
C PHE A 6 39.98 9.43 -32.28
N LEU A 7 40.66 8.30 -32.51
CA LEU A 7 40.10 6.96 -32.28
C LEU A 7 39.81 6.69 -30.80
N LEU A 8 40.68 7.11 -29.88
CA LEU A 8 40.45 6.95 -28.44
C LEU A 8 39.26 7.79 -27.94
N LEU A 9 39.09 9.01 -28.46
CA LEU A 9 37.94 9.87 -28.14
C LEU A 9 36.62 9.28 -28.68
N ALA A 10 36.63 8.73 -29.90
CA ALA A 10 35.46 8.09 -30.49
C ALA A 10 35.04 6.82 -29.74
N VAL A 11 36.00 6.00 -29.29
CA VAL A 11 35.72 4.82 -28.46
C VAL A 11 35.20 5.24 -27.08
N LEU A 12 35.75 6.32 -26.48
CA LEU A 12 35.26 6.85 -25.20
C LEU A 12 33.81 7.37 -25.32
N LEU A 13 33.44 8.04 -26.42
CA LEU A 13 32.07 8.50 -26.67
C LEU A 13 31.08 7.35 -26.88
N ILE A 14 31.49 6.25 -27.52
CA ILE A 14 30.65 5.07 -27.72
C ILE A 14 30.43 4.30 -26.40
N VAL A 15 31.44 4.29 -25.51
CA VAL A 15 31.33 3.62 -24.20
C VAL A 15 30.49 4.43 -23.19
N ILE A 16 30.39 5.76 -23.35
CA ILE A 16 29.54 6.61 -22.50
C ILE A 16 28.09 6.69 -23.02
N ALA A 17 27.84 6.30 -24.28
CA ALA A 17 26.54 6.44 -24.93
C ALA A 17 25.37 5.53 -24.46
N PRO A 18 25.53 4.43 -23.67
CA PRO A 18 24.38 3.63 -23.27
C PRO A 18 23.95 3.97 -21.84
N LEU A 19 23.53 5.21 -21.55
CA LEU A 19 22.95 5.51 -20.22
C LEU A 19 21.71 6.41 -20.19
N THR A 20 21.20 6.90 -21.31
CA THR A 20 20.01 7.77 -21.27
C THR A 20 19.03 7.54 -22.41
N VAL A 21 18.88 6.29 -22.86
CA VAL A 21 17.60 5.91 -23.45
C VAL A 21 16.63 5.78 -22.28
N LYS A 22 15.96 6.88 -21.92
CA LYS A 22 14.67 6.80 -21.21
C LYS A 22 13.72 6.08 -22.17
N THR A 23 13.78 4.76 -22.18
CA THR A 23 12.68 3.97 -22.72
C THR A 23 11.48 4.42 -21.90
N LYS A 24 10.49 5.06 -22.55
CA LYS A 24 9.16 5.19 -21.97
C LYS A 24 8.81 3.78 -21.49
N PRO A 25 8.65 3.52 -20.18
CA PRO A 25 8.28 2.19 -19.73
C PRO A 25 7.10 1.80 -20.59
N ALA A 26 7.19 0.64 -21.26
CA ALA A 26 6.06 0.07 -21.97
C ALA A 26 4.90 0.17 -20.98
N SER A 27 3.84 0.90 -21.33
CA SER A 27 2.71 1.16 -20.45
C SER A 27 2.26 -0.18 -19.91
N GLY A 28 2.70 -0.51 -18.69
CA GLY A 28 2.33 -1.76 -18.05
C GLY A 28 0.83 -1.70 -17.91
N SER A 29 0.14 -2.72 -18.42
CA SER A 29 -1.29 -2.83 -18.19
C SER A 29 -1.52 -2.76 -16.69
N ILE A 30 -2.30 -1.78 -16.23
CA ILE A 30 -2.70 -1.68 -14.83
C ILE A 30 -3.37 -3.01 -14.47
N VAL A 31 -2.96 -3.62 -13.36
CA VAL A 31 -3.50 -4.91 -12.96
C VAL A 31 -4.93 -4.69 -12.46
N LYS A 32 -5.87 -5.48 -12.99
CA LYS A 32 -7.26 -5.45 -12.53
C LYS A 32 -7.33 -5.94 -11.08
N PRO A 33 -7.89 -5.15 -10.13
CA PRO A 33 -8.00 -5.58 -8.74
C PRO A 33 -8.99 -6.74 -8.58
N SER A 34 -8.84 -7.52 -7.50
CA SER A 34 -9.80 -8.55 -7.13
C SER A 34 -11.08 -7.92 -6.56
N VAL A 35 -12.17 -8.68 -6.52
CA VAL A 35 -13.40 -8.27 -5.83
C VAL A 35 -13.09 -8.20 -4.33
N PRO A 36 -13.39 -7.07 -3.63
CA PRO A 36 -13.08 -6.94 -2.21
C PRO A 36 -13.90 -7.90 -1.34
N GLU A 37 -13.25 -8.46 -0.33
CA GLU A 37 -13.92 -9.07 0.82
C GLU A 37 -14.11 -8.00 1.90
N PHE A 38 -15.31 -7.93 2.47
CA PHE A 38 -15.63 -6.92 3.46
C PHE A 38 -16.74 -7.36 4.41
N THR A 39 -16.79 -6.70 5.56
CA THR A 39 -17.88 -6.78 6.53
C THR A 39 -18.43 -5.39 6.80
N ALA A 40 -19.72 -5.30 7.13
CA ALA A 40 -20.37 -4.06 7.53
C ALA A 40 -21.14 -4.30 8.83
N LYS A 41 -21.03 -3.39 9.80
CA LYS A 41 -21.73 -3.52 11.09
C LYS A 41 -22.17 -2.18 11.64
N PHE A 42 -23.26 -2.20 12.40
CA PHE A 42 -23.66 -1.08 13.25
C PHE A 42 -22.88 -1.15 14.58
N VAL A 43 -22.38 -0.01 15.04
CA VAL A 43 -21.65 0.12 16.30
C VAL A 43 -22.25 1.27 17.11
N ASP A 44 -22.73 0.94 18.30
CA ASP A 44 -23.22 1.88 19.29
C ASP A 44 -22.08 2.26 20.25
N ARG A 45 -21.70 3.54 20.24
CA ARG A 45 -20.70 4.13 21.13
C ARG A 45 -21.33 5.18 22.05
N SER A 46 -22.64 5.10 22.25
CA SER A 46 -23.38 6.04 23.08
C SER A 46 -22.95 5.95 24.55
N TYR A 47 -23.05 7.06 25.27
CA TYR A 47 -22.64 7.14 26.66
C TYR A 47 -23.50 8.15 27.43
N ASP A 48 -23.60 7.94 28.75
CA ASP A 48 -24.29 8.87 29.64
C ASP A 48 -23.32 9.86 30.26
N VAL A 49 -23.68 11.14 30.21
CA VAL A 49 -23.02 12.20 30.97
C VAL A 49 -23.78 12.36 32.29
N PRO A 50 -23.15 12.11 33.45
CA PRO A 50 -23.83 12.21 34.73
C PRO A 50 -24.21 13.66 35.05
N GLU A 51 -25.24 13.83 35.88
CA GLU A 51 -25.59 15.12 36.45
C GLU A 51 -24.45 15.67 37.32
N THR A 52 -24.14 16.95 37.18
CA THR A 52 -23.08 17.60 37.96
C THR A 52 -23.56 18.92 38.54
N SER A 53 -23.12 19.21 39.78
CA SER A 53 -23.40 20.48 40.45
C SER A 53 -22.13 21.29 40.62
N SER A 54 -22.18 22.59 40.36
CA SER A 54 -21.10 23.53 40.66
C SER A 54 -21.63 24.71 41.49
N ILE A 55 -20.73 25.43 42.17
CA ILE A 55 -21.07 26.65 42.89
C ILE A 55 -20.57 27.84 42.07
N ASP A 56 -21.47 28.79 41.78
CA ASP A 56 -21.11 30.06 41.15
C ASP A 56 -20.19 30.87 42.08
N PRO A 57 -18.95 31.20 41.68
CA PRO A 57 -18.00 31.88 42.55
C PRO A 57 -18.39 33.32 42.89
N TYR A 58 -19.29 33.95 42.13
CA TYR A 58 -19.70 35.34 42.33
C TYR A 58 -20.99 35.48 43.13
N THR A 59 -21.86 34.47 43.06
CA THR A 59 -23.18 34.52 43.73
C THR A 59 -23.34 33.51 44.87
N GLY A 60 -22.45 32.52 44.98
CA GLY A 60 -22.53 31.43 45.96
C GLY A 60 -23.69 30.46 45.72
N LYS A 61 -24.42 30.59 44.61
CA LYS A 61 -25.57 29.74 44.29
C LYS A 61 -25.10 28.44 43.65
N SER A 62 -25.83 27.36 43.94
CA SER A 62 -25.65 26.08 43.26
C SER A 62 -26.20 26.17 41.83
N ILE A 63 -25.36 25.82 40.86
CA ILE A 63 -25.73 25.60 39.46
C ILE A 63 -25.83 24.10 39.27
N ASN A 64 -26.98 23.65 38.77
CA ASN A 64 -27.20 22.24 38.44
C ASN A 64 -27.07 22.06 36.93
N ASN A 65 -26.22 21.13 36.49
CA ASN A 65 -26.06 20.74 35.11
C ASN A 65 -26.69 19.35 34.96
N PRO A 66 -27.90 19.24 34.39
CA PRO A 66 -28.57 17.96 34.28
C PRO A 66 -27.72 16.99 33.45
N GLY A 67 -27.70 15.73 33.86
CA GLY A 67 -27.11 14.67 33.06
C GLY A 67 -27.86 14.51 31.74
N TYR A 68 -27.20 13.95 30.73
CA TYR A 68 -27.79 13.71 29.42
C TYR A 68 -27.16 12.50 28.74
N HIS A 69 -27.90 11.87 27.83
CA HIS A 69 -27.42 10.75 27.03
C HIS A 69 -26.86 11.26 25.70
N VAL A 70 -25.64 10.86 25.36
CA VAL A 70 -25.01 11.16 24.08
C VAL A 70 -25.16 9.96 23.17
N ARG A 71 -25.96 10.11 22.11
CA ARG A 71 -26.08 9.11 21.05
C ARG A 71 -24.87 9.19 20.12
N ASN A 72 -24.17 8.07 19.94
CA ASN A 72 -23.02 7.99 19.05
C ASN A 72 -23.08 6.69 18.26
N TYR A 73 -23.90 6.72 17.20
CA TYR A 73 -24.09 5.59 16.31
C TYR A 73 -23.18 5.70 15.10
N THR A 74 -22.57 4.59 14.74
CA THR A 74 -21.67 4.51 13.60
C THR A 74 -21.92 3.25 12.79
N ILE A 75 -21.74 3.34 11.48
CA ILE A 75 -21.67 2.15 10.62
C ILE A 75 -20.20 1.98 10.22
N GLU A 76 -19.65 0.80 10.48
CA GLU A 76 -18.27 0.47 10.13
C GLU A 76 -18.26 -0.52 8.97
N VAL A 77 -17.58 -0.15 7.89
CA VAL A 77 -17.29 -1.02 6.75
C VAL A 77 -15.81 -1.37 6.81
N THR A 78 -15.50 -2.64 7.12
CA THR A 78 -14.14 -3.16 7.21
C THR A 78 -13.83 -3.98 5.97
N ILE A 79 -12.84 -3.54 5.20
CA ILE A 79 -12.46 -4.11 3.90
C ILE A 79 -11.11 -4.81 4.06
N GLU A 80 -10.99 -6.06 3.64
CA GLU A 80 -9.70 -6.76 3.60
C GLU A 80 -8.84 -6.20 2.46
N ASN A 81 -7.64 -5.76 2.81
CA ASN A 81 -6.76 -5.09 1.89
C ASN A 81 -6.07 -6.08 0.95
N GLN A 82 -6.11 -5.77 -0.34
CA GLN A 82 -5.40 -6.55 -1.36
C GLN A 82 -3.91 -6.18 -1.35
N PRO A 83 -2.99 -7.13 -1.62
CA PRO A 83 -1.59 -6.78 -1.85
C PRO A 83 -1.47 -5.84 -3.05
N PHE A 84 -1.05 -4.61 -2.80
CA PHE A 84 -0.81 -3.62 -3.84
C PHE A 84 0.40 -2.76 -3.48
N VAL A 85 1.24 -2.47 -4.47
CA VAL A 85 2.40 -1.59 -4.31
C VAL A 85 2.16 -0.35 -5.18
N PRO A 86 2.03 0.85 -4.59
CA PRO A 86 1.87 2.08 -5.35
C PRO A 86 2.98 2.27 -6.38
N THR A 87 2.61 2.72 -7.57
CA THR A 87 3.55 2.98 -8.67
C THR A 87 3.30 4.33 -9.30
N ASP A 88 4.36 5.04 -9.66
CA ASP A 88 4.25 6.25 -10.47
C ASP A 88 4.10 5.88 -11.95
N ALA A 89 2.86 5.85 -12.43
CA ALA A 89 2.54 5.61 -13.83
C ALA A 89 2.22 6.94 -14.52
N GLY A 90 3.09 7.40 -15.41
CA GLY A 90 2.83 8.61 -16.21
C GLY A 90 2.85 9.92 -15.42
N GLY A 91 3.52 9.96 -14.26
CA GLY A 91 3.60 11.15 -13.40
C GLY A 91 2.47 11.27 -12.39
N TRP A 92 1.55 10.30 -12.36
CA TRP A 92 0.50 10.18 -11.36
C TRP A 92 0.76 8.99 -10.45
N ASN A 93 0.56 9.18 -9.16
CA ASN A 93 0.68 8.11 -8.18
C ASN A 93 -0.52 7.16 -8.34
N THR A 94 -0.27 5.97 -8.85
CA THR A 94 -1.27 4.90 -8.95
C THR A 94 -1.36 4.18 -7.61
N THR A 95 -2.55 4.18 -7.02
CA THR A 95 -2.82 3.51 -5.73
C THR A 95 -4.08 2.63 -5.80
N LEU A 96 -4.31 1.84 -4.75
CA LEU A 96 -5.55 1.12 -4.52
C LEU A 96 -6.54 2.01 -3.76
N TYR A 97 -7.71 2.17 -4.34
CA TYR A 97 -8.85 2.86 -3.76
C TYR A 97 -10.04 1.92 -3.59
N TYR A 98 -11.00 2.34 -2.78
CA TYR A 98 -12.29 1.68 -2.62
C TYR A 98 -13.43 2.63 -3.02
N ASN A 99 -14.40 2.09 -3.75
CA ASN A 99 -15.68 2.72 -3.97
C ASN A 99 -16.74 1.93 -3.22
N VAL A 100 -17.55 2.64 -2.44
CA VAL A 100 -18.61 2.05 -1.63
C VAL A 100 -19.93 2.54 -2.17
N ARG A 101 -20.89 1.63 -2.32
CA ARG A 101 -22.28 1.99 -2.60
C ARG A 101 -23.19 1.38 -1.55
N PHE A 102 -24.30 2.06 -1.31
CA PHE A 102 -25.29 1.64 -0.34
C PHE A 102 -26.69 1.88 -0.87
N LYS A 103 -27.65 1.14 -0.31
CA LYS A 103 -29.09 1.36 -0.54
C LYS A 103 -29.89 0.93 0.67
N GLY A 104 -31.09 1.47 0.83
CA GLY A 104 -32.06 0.83 1.72
C GLY A 104 -32.35 -0.58 1.22
N HIS A 105 -32.53 -1.54 2.13
CA HIS A 105 -32.72 -2.94 1.77
C HIS A 105 -33.84 -3.16 0.74
N TYR A 106 -34.95 -2.42 0.92
CA TYR A 106 -36.13 -2.44 0.05
C TYR A 106 -36.06 -1.44 -1.12
N SER A 107 -35.00 -0.63 -1.21
CA SER A 107 -34.78 0.26 -2.35
C SER A 107 -34.15 -0.52 -3.51
N PRO A 108 -34.54 -0.25 -4.77
CA PRO A 108 -33.83 -0.77 -5.94
C PRO A 108 -32.61 0.08 -6.31
N GLU A 109 -32.53 1.33 -5.82
CA GLU A 109 -31.52 2.30 -6.24
C GLU A 109 -30.30 2.29 -5.33
N TRP A 110 -29.12 2.11 -5.94
CA TRP A 110 -27.83 2.23 -5.26
C TRP A 110 -27.31 3.66 -5.31
N MET A 111 -26.87 4.18 -4.18
CA MET A 111 -26.16 5.44 -4.05
C MET A 111 -24.67 5.17 -3.88
N THR A 112 -23.83 5.92 -4.59
CA THR A 112 -22.37 5.84 -4.44
C THR A 112 -21.96 6.78 -3.33
N ALA A 113 -21.24 6.27 -2.32
CA ALA A 113 -20.80 7.05 -1.18
C ALA A 113 -19.77 8.11 -1.57
N TYR A 114 -18.85 7.78 -2.48
CA TYR A 114 -17.73 8.64 -2.85
C TYR A 114 -17.79 9.06 -4.32
N SER A 115 -17.17 10.20 -4.62
CA SER A 115 -16.93 10.64 -5.98
C SER A 115 -15.46 11.01 -6.14
N PRO A 116 -14.93 11.06 -7.38
CA PRO A 116 -13.57 11.55 -7.61
C PRO A 116 -13.30 12.93 -7.01
N TYR A 117 -14.33 13.78 -6.85
CA TYR A 117 -14.21 15.10 -6.24
C TYR A 117 -13.96 15.05 -4.72
N ASN A 118 -14.58 14.09 -4.02
CA ASN A 118 -14.42 13.89 -2.58
C ASN A 118 -13.26 12.95 -2.21
N GLU A 119 -12.49 12.53 -3.22
CA GLU A 119 -11.51 11.44 -3.16
C GLU A 119 -12.13 10.08 -2.76
N TYR A 120 -11.69 9.02 -3.44
CA TYR A 120 -11.99 7.67 -2.97
C TYR A 120 -11.14 7.34 -1.74
N PRO A 121 -11.67 6.61 -0.74
CA PRO A 121 -10.87 6.05 0.32
C PRO A 121 -9.71 5.24 -0.24
N LYS A 122 -8.51 5.53 0.27
CA LYS A 122 -7.30 4.79 -0.06
C LYS A 122 -7.16 3.60 0.88
N GLN A 123 -6.50 2.56 0.40
CA GLN A 123 -6.04 1.47 1.25
C GLN A 123 -5.20 2.01 2.42
N SER A 124 -5.45 1.51 3.64
CA SER A 124 -4.60 1.74 4.81
C SER A 124 -3.30 0.94 4.75
N ASP A 125 -2.33 1.26 5.61
CA ASP A 125 -1.07 0.50 5.74
C ASP A 125 -1.23 -0.82 6.53
N SER A 126 -2.45 -1.21 6.92
CA SER A 126 -2.74 -2.44 7.64
C SER A 126 -3.33 -3.52 6.72
N THR A 127 -3.70 -4.67 7.29
CA THR A 127 -4.41 -5.74 6.56
C THR A 127 -5.86 -5.37 6.24
N HIS A 128 -6.41 -4.31 6.84
CA HIS A 128 -7.80 -3.90 6.64
C HIS A 128 -7.98 -2.40 6.59
N THR A 129 -8.85 -1.92 5.70
CA THR A 129 -9.31 -0.53 5.70
C THR A 129 -10.65 -0.44 6.39
N VAL A 130 -10.75 0.38 7.44
CA VAL A 130 -12.00 0.64 8.16
C VAL A 130 -12.55 1.99 7.74
N LEU A 131 -13.75 1.99 7.17
CA LEU A 131 -14.51 3.18 6.82
C LEU A 131 -15.61 3.37 7.87
N THR A 132 -15.57 4.51 8.56
CA THR A 132 -16.54 4.83 9.62
C THR A 132 -17.49 5.92 9.13
N TYR A 133 -18.78 5.61 9.13
CA TYR A 133 -19.84 6.54 8.80
C TYR A 133 -20.56 6.97 10.07
N THR A 134 -20.46 8.27 10.37
CA THR A 134 -21.02 8.86 11.57
C THR A 134 -22.45 9.35 11.32
N HIS A 135 -23.26 9.21 12.35
CA HIS A 135 -24.54 9.87 12.50
C HIS A 135 -24.33 11.38 12.77
N SER A 136 -24.98 12.26 12.01
CA SER A 136 -24.87 13.72 12.16
C SER A 136 -25.98 14.33 13.03
N SER A 137 -27.19 13.76 12.96
CA SER A 137 -28.38 14.16 13.72
C SER A 137 -29.36 12.99 13.77
N ASP A 138 -30.41 13.04 14.61
CA ASP A 138 -31.32 11.93 14.98
C ASP A 138 -31.58 10.82 13.94
N TYR A 139 -31.65 11.13 12.63
CA TYR A 139 -31.78 10.12 11.57
C TYR A 139 -30.84 10.30 10.38
N GLU A 140 -29.91 11.24 10.43
CA GLU A 140 -29.07 11.59 9.29
C GLU A 140 -27.68 10.96 9.43
N TYR A 141 -27.25 10.26 8.38
CA TYR A 141 -25.91 9.72 8.25
C TYR A 141 -25.19 10.41 7.10
N VAL A 142 -23.90 10.64 7.28
CA VAL A 142 -23.01 11.12 6.22
C VAL A 142 -22.17 9.95 5.72
N ILE A 143 -22.57 9.36 4.60
CA ILE A 143 -21.89 8.21 3.98
C ILE A 143 -21.07 8.70 2.78
N GLY A 144 -19.76 8.90 2.97
CA GLY A 144 -18.84 9.39 1.91
C GLY A 144 -19.13 10.81 1.41
N GLY A 145 -19.89 11.59 2.17
CA GLY A 145 -20.35 12.93 1.79
C GLY A 145 -21.78 12.95 1.24
N VAL A 146 -22.44 11.80 1.12
CA VAL A 146 -23.87 11.72 0.84
C VAL A 146 -24.63 11.76 2.16
N MET A 147 -25.46 12.80 2.34
CA MET A 147 -26.42 12.89 3.44
C MET A 147 -27.61 11.98 3.13
N THR A 148 -27.95 11.08 4.05
CA THR A 148 -29.06 10.15 3.89
C THR A 148 -29.78 9.93 5.21
N GLN A 149 -31.09 9.71 5.14
CA GLN A 149 -31.90 9.42 6.32
C GLN A 149 -32.02 7.92 6.52
N ILE A 150 -31.45 7.40 7.60
CA ILE A 150 -31.53 6.00 7.99
C ILE A 150 -32.20 5.93 9.35
N HIS A 151 -33.46 5.46 9.36
CA HIS A 151 -34.23 5.31 10.57
C HIS A 151 -33.77 4.12 11.41
N LEU A 152 -34.00 4.19 12.72
CA LEU A 152 -33.87 3.04 13.61
C LEU A 152 -34.80 1.90 13.16
N GLY A 153 -34.34 0.66 13.26
CA GLY A 153 -35.02 -0.52 12.71
C GLY A 153 -34.86 -0.71 11.20
N ALA A 154 -34.22 0.22 10.48
CA ALA A 154 -33.98 0.08 9.05
C ALA A 154 -32.90 -0.95 8.74
N GLN A 155 -32.92 -1.47 7.51
CA GLN A 155 -31.87 -2.32 6.95
C GLN A 155 -31.20 -1.60 5.79
N VAL A 156 -29.88 -1.62 5.76
CA VAL A 156 -29.05 -0.96 4.74
C VAL A 156 -28.12 -1.98 4.11
N ASP A 157 -28.17 -2.07 2.79
CA ASP A 157 -27.31 -2.95 2.00
C ASP A 157 -26.07 -2.19 1.55
N PHE A 158 -24.90 -2.82 1.65
CA PHE A 158 -23.62 -2.28 1.21
C PHE A 158 -22.97 -3.17 0.16
N GLN A 159 -22.22 -2.55 -0.76
CA GLN A 159 -21.27 -3.20 -1.65
C GLN A 159 -20.01 -2.35 -1.80
N VAL A 160 -18.90 -3.03 -2.06
CA VAL A 160 -17.57 -2.42 -2.22
C VAL A 160 -16.98 -2.85 -3.56
N GLN A 161 -16.28 -1.93 -4.20
CA GLN A 161 -15.50 -2.15 -5.42
C GLN A 161 -14.08 -1.62 -5.16
N ALA A 162 -13.07 -2.42 -5.51
CA ALA A 162 -11.68 -1.96 -5.56
C ALA A 162 -11.36 -1.31 -6.92
N LEU A 163 -10.53 -0.28 -6.87
CA LEU A 163 -10.09 0.52 -8.00
C LEU A 163 -8.57 0.67 -7.93
N VAL A 164 -7.85 0.28 -8.98
CA VAL A 164 -6.40 0.51 -9.09
C VAL A 164 -6.19 1.55 -10.17
N GLY A 165 -5.67 2.72 -9.81
CA GLY A 165 -5.57 3.82 -10.75
C GLY A 165 -5.07 5.09 -10.12
N ALA A 166 -5.30 6.21 -10.79
CA ALA A 166 -5.02 7.54 -10.29
C ALA A 166 -6.29 8.40 -10.33
N VAL A 167 -6.50 9.18 -9.28
CA VAL A 167 -7.49 10.28 -9.27
C VAL A 167 -6.75 11.56 -9.61
N HIS A 168 -7.14 12.21 -10.71
CA HIS A 168 -6.53 13.46 -11.14
C HIS A 168 -7.55 14.36 -11.85
N ARG A 169 -7.14 15.61 -12.09
CA ARG A 169 -7.89 16.55 -12.92
C ARG A 169 -7.56 16.27 -14.38
N SER A 170 -8.58 16.16 -15.24
CA SER A 170 -8.40 15.99 -16.68
C SER A 170 -9.02 17.15 -17.44
N TYR A 171 -8.34 17.69 -18.45
CA TYR A 171 -8.86 18.82 -19.21
C TYR A 171 -10.04 18.39 -20.08
N ASN A 172 -11.19 19.04 -19.91
CA ASN A 172 -12.38 18.82 -20.70
C ASN A 172 -12.59 20.02 -21.66
N PRO A 173 -12.28 19.88 -22.97
CA PRO A 173 -12.42 20.98 -23.92
C PRO A 173 -13.87 21.37 -24.21
N ASN A 174 -14.84 20.53 -23.85
CA ASN A 174 -16.27 20.76 -24.08
C ASN A 174 -16.96 21.41 -22.88
N ALA A 175 -16.22 21.79 -21.84
CA ALA A 175 -16.77 22.40 -20.65
C ALA A 175 -17.33 23.80 -20.95
N THR A 176 -18.56 24.06 -20.51
CA THR A 176 -19.22 25.37 -20.62
C THR A 176 -18.95 26.29 -19.45
N ASP A 177 -18.36 25.78 -18.36
CA ASP A 177 -18.04 26.51 -17.15
C ASP A 177 -16.65 26.11 -16.61
N GLN A 178 -16.09 26.98 -15.75
CA GLN A 178 -14.74 26.82 -15.23
C GLN A 178 -14.56 25.61 -14.30
N LEU A 179 -15.60 25.19 -13.57
CA LEU A 179 -15.53 24.04 -12.67
C LEU A 179 -15.51 22.73 -13.47
N SER A 180 -16.20 22.70 -14.61
CA SER A 180 -16.24 21.58 -15.55
C SER A 180 -15.03 21.51 -16.48
N MET A 181 -14.15 22.52 -16.53
CA MET A 181 -12.97 22.55 -17.41
C MET A 181 -11.90 21.53 -16.99
N TYR A 182 -11.86 21.20 -15.70
CA TYR A 182 -10.95 20.21 -15.15
C TYR A 182 -11.71 19.31 -14.18
N PRO A 183 -12.61 18.40 -14.62
CA PRO A 183 -13.26 17.47 -13.71
C PRO A 183 -12.23 16.57 -13.03
N TRP A 184 -12.52 16.16 -11.80
CA TRP A 184 -11.84 15.02 -11.20
C TRP A 184 -12.31 13.75 -11.92
N VAL A 185 -11.35 12.99 -12.41
CA VAL A 185 -11.58 11.70 -13.06
C VAL A 185 -10.76 10.63 -12.36
N PHE A 186 -11.23 9.40 -12.45
CA PHE A 186 -10.45 8.22 -12.11
C PHE A 186 -10.02 7.55 -13.41
N GLU A 187 -8.72 7.35 -13.58
CA GLU A 187 -8.13 6.58 -14.68
C GLU A 187 -7.48 5.33 -14.11
N GLY A 188 -7.94 4.15 -14.52
CA GLY A 188 -7.44 2.88 -14.00
C GLY A 188 -8.35 1.70 -14.28
N GLU A 189 -8.12 0.62 -13.56
CA GLU A 189 -8.90 -0.61 -13.61
C GLU A 189 -9.82 -0.73 -12.40
N THR A 190 -10.96 -1.38 -12.60
CA THR A 190 -11.95 -1.62 -11.54
C THR A 190 -12.30 -3.09 -11.43
N SER A 191 -12.52 -3.55 -10.20
CA SER A 191 -13.05 -4.88 -9.92
C SER A 191 -14.56 -4.95 -10.19
N SER A 192 -15.16 -6.14 -10.12
CA SER A 192 -16.62 -6.26 -9.98
C SER A 192 -17.04 -5.85 -8.56
N TRP A 193 -18.31 -5.50 -8.37
CA TRP A 193 -18.87 -5.27 -7.05
C TRP A 193 -18.85 -6.54 -6.20
N SER A 194 -18.58 -6.38 -4.91
CA SER A 194 -18.67 -7.44 -3.89
C SER A 194 -20.10 -8.01 -3.74
N SER A 195 -20.23 -9.10 -2.99
CA SER A 195 -21.54 -9.52 -2.48
C SER A 195 -22.17 -8.44 -1.60
N THR A 196 -23.49 -8.48 -1.44
CA THR A 196 -24.21 -7.56 -0.56
C THR A 196 -24.04 -7.96 0.91
N GLN A 197 -23.73 -6.99 1.77
CA GLN A 197 -23.82 -7.13 3.22
C GLN A 197 -24.96 -6.24 3.71
N THR A 198 -25.88 -6.80 4.51
CA THR A 198 -27.01 -6.05 5.07
C THR A 198 -26.76 -5.73 6.54
N VAL A 199 -26.83 -4.46 6.89
CA VAL A 199 -26.72 -3.95 8.25
C VAL A 199 -28.10 -3.62 8.78
N LEU A 200 -28.48 -4.22 9.91
CA LEU A 200 -29.68 -3.83 10.66
C LEU A 200 -29.31 -2.72 11.63
N ILE A 201 -30.02 -1.58 11.54
CA ILE A 201 -29.96 -0.52 12.53
C ILE A 201 -30.92 -0.91 13.66
N PRO A 202 -30.46 -1.03 14.92
CA PRO A 202 -31.32 -1.40 16.03
C PRO A 202 -32.52 -0.47 16.18
N ALA A 203 -33.67 -1.01 16.57
CA ALA A 203 -34.79 -0.19 17.03
C ALA A 203 -34.47 0.38 18.42
N GLU A 204 -35.05 1.53 18.75
CA GLU A 204 -34.79 2.36 19.94
C GLU A 204 -35.06 1.67 21.31
N ASN A 205 -35.47 0.39 21.32
CA ASN A 205 -36.00 -0.32 22.49
C ASN A 205 -35.09 -1.41 23.07
N VAL A 206 -33.81 -1.46 22.71
CA VAL A 206 -32.88 -2.30 23.47
C VAL A 206 -32.41 -1.48 24.67
N ALA A 207 -33.09 -1.67 25.81
CA ALA A 207 -32.60 -1.14 27.08
C ALA A 207 -31.11 -1.51 27.22
N PRO A 208 -30.24 -0.58 27.64
CA PRO A 208 -28.82 -0.87 27.79
C PRO A 208 -28.71 -2.07 28.72
N SER A 209 -28.15 -3.18 28.21
CA SER A 209 -27.75 -4.28 29.09
C SER A 209 -26.80 -3.66 30.11
N PRO A 210 -27.05 -3.79 31.42
CA PRO A 210 -26.21 -3.17 32.44
C PRO A 210 -24.77 -3.58 32.19
N ASN A 211 -23.96 -2.56 31.91
CA ASN A 211 -22.59 -2.60 31.49
C ASN A 211 -21.80 -3.59 32.37
N GLY A 212 -21.42 -4.75 31.83
CA GLY A 212 -20.30 -5.51 32.38
C GLY A 212 -19.07 -4.61 32.32
N GLY A 213 -18.33 -4.53 33.42
CA GLY A 213 -17.17 -3.65 33.56
C GLY A 213 -16.16 -3.78 32.40
N PRO A 214 -15.24 -2.80 32.27
CA PRO A 214 -14.32 -2.71 31.13
C PRO A 214 -13.63 -4.04 30.91
N THR A 215 -14.03 -4.74 29.85
CA THR A 215 -13.27 -5.88 29.34
C THR A 215 -12.08 -5.25 28.64
N SER A 216 -10.92 -5.35 29.28
CA SER A 216 -9.65 -4.99 28.70
C SER A 216 -9.52 -5.71 27.37
N ASP A 217 -9.64 -4.97 26.26
CA ASP A 217 -9.27 -5.47 24.94
C ASP A 217 -7.79 -5.84 25.01
N GLU A 218 -7.52 -7.15 25.01
CA GLU A 218 -6.18 -7.70 24.93
C GLU A 218 -5.69 -7.46 23.50
N GLU A 219 -5.10 -6.29 23.30
CA GLU A 219 -4.37 -5.92 22.10
C GLU A 219 -3.30 -6.99 21.85
N THR A 220 -3.60 -7.92 20.93
CA THR A 220 -2.64 -8.91 20.46
C THR A 220 -1.61 -8.15 19.62
N ARG A 221 -0.63 -7.59 20.31
CA ARG A 221 0.54 -6.94 19.73
C ARG A 221 1.39 -8.00 19.05
N ILE A 222 1.11 -8.25 17.77
CA ILE A 222 1.99 -9.05 16.92
C ILE A 222 3.23 -8.19 16.65
N GLU A 223 4.31 -8.45 17.38
CA GLU A 223 5.63 -7.85 17.18
C GLU A 223 6.18 -8.26 15.78
N PRO A 224 6.29 -7.34 14.80
CA PRO A 224 6.79 -7.69 13.46
C PRO A 224 8.33 -7.84 13.39
N PHE A 225 9.04 -7.84 14.52
CA PHE A 225 10.51 -7.72 14.53
C PHE A 225 11.30 -9.01 14.26
N SER A 226 10.65 -10.18 14.17
CA SER A 226 11.36 -11.45 13.95
C SER A 226 11.59 -11.80 12.47
N PHE A 227 10.84 -11.22 11.52
CA PHE A 227 11.01 -11.55 10.09
C PHE A 227 12.16 -10.79 9.43
N ILE A 228 12.39 -9.53 9.83
CA ILE A 228 13.45 -8.68 9.26
C ILE A 228 14.85 -9.19 9.66
N LEU A 229 15.00 -9.73 10.88
CA LEU A 229 16.29 -10.30 11.32
C LEU A 229 16.65 -11.57 10.54
N GLY A 230 15.66 -12.41 10.20
CA GLY A 230 15.88 -13.65 9.44
C GLY A 230 16.38 -13.42 8.01
N VAL A 231 15.84 -12.38 7.33
CA VAL A 231 16.26 -12.01 5.97
C VAL A 231 17.67 -11.40 5.97
N ALA A 232 18.01 -10.57 6.96
CA ALA A 232 19.36 -9.99 7.04
C ALA A 232 20.45 -11.07 7.26
N VAL A 233 20.20 -12.06 8.13
CA VAL A 233 21.15 -13.16 8.40
C VAL A 233 21.36 -14.04 7.16
N THR A 234 20.33 -14.31 6.37
CA THR A 234 20.45 -15.11 5.14
C THR A 234 21.25 -14.40 4.05
N ILE A 235 21.06 -13.09 3.86
CA ILE A 235 21.85 -12.30 2.89
C ILE A 235 23.34 -12.32 3.26
N VAL A 236 23.68 -12.15 4.54
CA VAL A 236 25.08 -12.18 5.00
C VAL A 236 25.71 -13.56 4.78
N ALA A 237 24.98 -14.64 5.11
CA ALA A 237 25.47 -16.01 4.90
C ALA A 237 25.74 -16.34 3.42
N VAL A 238 24.85 -15.92 2.51
CA VAL A 238 25.03 -16.10 1.06
C VAL A 238 26.23 -15.29 0.55
N SER A 239 26.38 -14.05 1.01
CA SER A 239 27.49 -13.16 0.62
C SER A 239 28.85 -13.75 1.01
N VAL A 240 28.96 -14.30 2.22
CA VAL A 240 30.17 -14.98 2.71
C VAL A 240 30.44 -16.26 1.92
N GLY A 241 29.40 -17.06 1.64
CA GLY A 241 29.52 -18.28 0.85
C GLY A 241 30.03 -18.03 -0.57
N VAL A 242 29.49 -17.01 -1.24
CA VAL A 242 29.94 -16.60 -2.59
C VAL A 242 31.38 -16.08 -2.56
N GLY A 243 31.74 -15.26 -1.56
CA GLY A 243 33.11 -14.78 -1.36
C GLY A 243 34.12 -15.92 -1.19
N LEU A 244 33.81 -16.89 -0.32
CA LEU A 244 34.65 -18.08 -0.10
C LEU A 244 34.78 -18.95 -1.37
N PHE A 245 33.71 -19.08 -2.15
CA PHE A 245 33.75 -19.82 -3.41
C PHE A 245 34.71 -19.17 -4.42
N PHE A 246 34.63 -17.85 -4.61
CA PHE A 246 35.55 -17.13 -5.49
C PHE A 246 37.00 -17.17 -4.98
N TYR A 247 37.20 -17.05 -3.67
CA TYR A 247 38.53 -17.17 -3.05
C TYR A 247 39.16 -18.55 -3.33
N ARG A 248 38.42 -19.64 -3.12
CA ARG A 248 38.89 -21.01 -3.42
C ARG A 248 39.16 -21.23 -4.91
N LYS A 249 38.35 -20.64 -5.79
CA LYS A 249 38.54 -20.72 -7.24
C LYS A 249 39.82 -19.99 -7.67
N LYS A 250 40.13 -18.85 -7.05
CA LYS A 250 41.37 -18.08 -7.32
C LYS A 250 42.61 -18.85 -6.85
N THR A 251 42.65 -19.34 -5.62
CA THR A 251 43.79 -20.12 -5.10
C THR A 251 44.08 -21.37 -5.93
N LYS A 252 43.04 -22.09 -6.40
CA LYS A 252 43.23 -23.23 -7.32
C LYS A 252 43.85 -22.82 -8.67
N ARG A 253 43.53 -21.63 -9.19
CA ARG A 253 44.15 -21.12 -10.43
C ARG A 253 45.61 -20.75 -10.20
N ASP A 254 45.92 -20.11 -9.08
CA ASP A 254 47.27 -19.68 -8.74
C ASP A 254 48.19 -20.89 -8.51
N LEU A 255 47.72 -21.93 -7.80
CA LEU A 255 48.47 -23.19 -7.63
C LEU A 255 48.77 -23.89 -8.96
N LYS A 256 47.82 -23.92 -9.90
CA LYS A 256 48.05 -24.46 -11.24
C LYS A 256 49.08 -23.65 -12.03
N ARG A 257 49.14 -22.34 -11.80
CA ARG A 257 50.10 -21.44 -12.48
C ARG A 257 51.51 -21.65 -11.95
N SER A 258 51.69 -21.75 -10.64
CA SER A 258 53.01 -21.99 -10.02
C SER A 258 53.59 -23.35 -10.41
N ARG A 259 52.76 -24.40 -10.55
CA ARG A 259 53.23 -25.73 -10.97
C ARG A 259 53.75 -25.78 -12.41
N LYS A 260 53.27 -24.88 -13.28
CA LYS A 260 53.75 -24.76 -14.67
C LYS A 260 55.12 -24.08 -14.79
N ILE A 261 55.52 -23.29 -13.79
CA ILE A 261 56.79 -22.55 -13.80
C ILE A 261 57.93 -23.39 -13.23
N ALA A 262 57.63 -24.33 -12.32
CA ALA A 262 58.61 -25.27 -11.76
C ALA A 262 58.89 -26.49 -12.67
N SER A 263 58.85 -26.32 -13.99
CA SER A 263 59.28 -27.39 -14.91
C SER A 263 60.81 -27.41 -14.94
N PRO A 264 61.46 -28.55 -14.66
CA PRO A 264 62.92 -28.62 -14.55
C PRO A 264 63.57 -28.27 -15.89
N VAL A 265 64.48 -27.29 -15.85
CA VAL A 265 65.36 -26.92 -16.96
C VAL A 265 66.17 -28.17 -17.33
N ALA A 266 65.92 -28.72 -18.52
CA ALA A 266 66.67 -29.84 -19.05
C ALA A 266 68.13 -29.42 -19.23
N LEU A 267 69.03 -30.16 -18.59
CA LEU A 267 70.48 -30.00 -18.72
C LEU A 267 70.90 -30.19 -20.19
N SER A 268 71.68 -29.23 -20.67
CA SER A 268 72.20 -29.13 -22.04
C SER A 268 73.09 -30.33 -22.40
N PRO A 269 72.98 -30.89 -23.63
CA PRO A 269 73.82 -32.01 -24.04
C PRO A 269 75.25 -31.58 -24.39
N ALA A 270 76.16 -32.52 -24.18
CA ALA A 270 77.61 -32.42 -24.30
C ALA A 270 78.09 -32.07 -25.73
N ILE A 271 79.21 -31.37 -25.77
CA ILE A 271 79.94 -30.93 -26.96
C ILE A 271 80.77 -32.11 -27.48
N ASP A 272 80.48 -32.57 -28.70
CA ASP A 272 81.30 -33.56 -29.43
C ASP A 272 82.43 -32.84 -30.18
N LEU A 273 83.66 -33.33 -29.98
CA LEU A 273 84.88 -32.90 -30.67
C LEU A 273 85.09 -33.74 -31.93
N PRO A 274 85.52 -33.15 -33.07
CA PRO A 274 85.78 -33.92 -34.29
C PRO A 274 87.17 -34.59 -34.25
N ALA A 275 87.20 -35.86 -34.69
CA ALA A 275 88.39 -36.69 -34.82
C ALA A 275 89.22 -36.34 -36.07
N GLU A 276 90.54 -36.43 -35.90
CA GLU A 276 91.60 -36.24 -36.90
C GLU A 276 91.46 -37.15 -38.14
N VAL A 277 91.81 -36.58 -39.29
CA VAL A 277 92.07 -37.29 -40.55
C VAL A 277 93.56 -37.61 -40.61
N GLY A 278 93.90 -38.90 -40.62
CA GLY A 278 95.25 -39.40 -40.84
C GLY A 278 95.35 -40.25 -42.12
N LEU A 279 96.26 -39.81 -42.99
CA LEU A 279 96.98 -40.49 -44.09
C LEU A 279 96.21 -41.00 -45.30
#